data_AF-A0A841KXV9-F1
#
_entry.id   AF-A0A841KXV9-F1
#
_cell.length_a   1.000
_cell.length_b   1.000
_cell.length_c   1.000
_cell.angle_alpha   90.00
_cell.angle_beta   90.00
_cell.angle_gamma   90.00
#
_symmetry.space_group_name_H-M   'P 1'
#
loop_
_entity.id
_entity.type
_entity.pdbx_description
1 polymer ?
#
loop_
_entity_poly.entity_id
_entity_poly.type
_entity_poly.pdbx_seq_one_letter_code
_entity_poly.pdbx_strand_id
1 'polypeptide(L)'
;MKNIPLTHENQDYLFYIMDSSSKMQQSTNQSQIKKLKKILQKAIEMELTEKQKQILLMYYYENKNQRQIAEELSMNQSNVSRNLRQAERKLKKINEYITDYAL
;
A
#
# COMPACT_ATOMS: atom_id res chain seq x y z
N MET A 1 -20.81 -2.57 -7.51
CA MET A 1 -19.39 -2.53 -7.06
C MET A 1 -19.39 -2.07 -5.61
N LYS A 2 -18.90 -2.88 -4.67
CA LYS A 2 -18.87 -2.50 -3.24
C LYS A 2 -17.62 -1.66 -3.00
N ASN A 3 -17.79 -0.37 -2.73
CA ASN A 3 -16.75 0.45 -2.12
C ASN A 3 -16.51 -0.11 -0.72
N ILE A 4 -15.43 -0.88 -0.54
CA ILE A 4 -14.98 -1.30 0.79
C ILE A 4 -14.13 -0.16 1.34
N PRO A 5 -14.58 0.56 2.39
CA PRO A 5 -13.80 1.65 2.96
C PRO A 5 -12.54 1.09 3.64
N LEU A 6 -11.37 1.67 3.37
CA LEU A 6 -10.15 1.40 4.14
C LEU A 6 -10.37 1.90 5.58
N THR A 7 -10.75 1.02 6.50
CA THR A 7 -10.95 1.31 7.92
C THR A 7 -9.63 1.27 8.71
N HIS A 8 -9.67 1.72 9.97
CA HIS A 8 -8.48 2.01 10.80
C HIS A 8 -7.55 0.82 11.05
N GLU A 9 -8.07 -0.42 11.04
CA GLU A 9 -7.30 -1.68 11.11
C GLU A 9 -6.46 -1.93 9.85
N ASN A 10 -6.91 -1.49 8.68
CA ASN A 10 -6.24 -1.74 7.39
C ASN A 10 -5.03 -0.84 7.16
N GLN A 11 -4.87 0.21 7.97
CA GLN A 11 -3.84 1.22 7.80
C GLN A 11 -2.52 0.86 8.52
N ASP A 12 -2.56 -0.04 9.51
CA ASP A 12 -1.36 -0.50 10.23
C ASP A 12 -0.53 -1.48 9.39
N TYR A 13 -1.17 -2.26 8.53
CA TYR A 13 -0.49 -3.21 7.65
C TYR A 13 0.27 -2.52 6.50
N LEU A 14 -0.28 -1.43 5.96
CA LEU A 14 0.41 -0.61 4.96
C LEU A 14 1.63 0.13 5.54
N PHE A 15 1.59 0.46 6.84
CA PHE A 15 2.71 1.03 7.56
C PHE A 15 3.86 0.02 7.69
N TYR A 16 3.56 -1.24 8.01
CA TYR A 16 4.56 -2.33 8.13
C TYR A 16 5.33 -2.60 6.83
N ILE A 17 4.67 -2.52 5.67
CA ILE A 17 5.32 -2.77 4.36
C ILE A 17 6.28 -1.63 3.96
N MET A 18 6.03 -0.41 4.45
CA MET A 18 6.84 0.77 4.14
C MET A 18 8.01 0.99 5.09
N ASP A 19 7.91 0.52 6.32
CA ASP A 19 8.95 0.68 7.34
C ASP A 19 10.02 -0.43 7.26
N SER A 20 10.67 -0.55 6.10
CA SER A 20 11.87 -1.40 5.98
C SER A 20 13.13 -0.72 6.54
N SER A 21 13.02 0.51 7.06
CA SER A 21 14.16 1.38 7.31
C SER A 21 13.93 2.40 8.44
N SER A 22 13.44 2.05 9.63
CA SER A 22 13.62 2.97 10.77
C SER A 22 13.79 2.30 12.14
N LYS A 23 15.06 2.14 12.53
CA LYS A 23 15.46 2.40 13.91
C LYS A 23 15.22 3.88 14.22
N MET A 24 13.99 4.31 14.52
CA MET A 24 13.76 5.64 15.11
C MET A 24 12.70 5.59 16.21
N GLN A 25 13.22 5.67 17.44
CA GLN A 25 12.68 6.31 18.65
C GLN A 25 11.16 6.23 18.90
N GLN A 26 10.84 5.45 19.93
CA GLN A 26 9.52 5.08 20.44
C GLN A 26 8.65 6.21 21.07
N SER A 27 8.90 7.51 20.86
CA SER A 27 8.20 8.57 21.63
C SER A 27 7.37 9.61 20.84
N THR A 28 7.22 9.49 19.52
CA THR A 28 6.37 10.41 18.69
C THR A 28 5.30 9.72 17.83
N ASN A 29 5.01 8.46 18.16
CA ASN A 29 4.44 7.49 17.23
C ASN A 29 3.04 7.84 16.68
N GLN A 30 2.08 8.30 17.47
CA GLN A 30 0.69 8.35 16.96
C GLN A 30 0.42 9.48 15.94
N SER A 31 1.00 10.67 16.11
CA SER A 31 0.76 11.80 15.20
C SER A 31 1.48 11.60 13.86
N GLN A 32 2.72 11.10 13.91
CA GLN A 32 3.50 10.75 12.72
C GLN A 32 2.85 9.60 11.96
N ILE A 33 2.42 8.53 12.65
CA ILE A 33 1.66 7.43 12.04
C ILE A 33 0.38 7.94 11.38
N LYS A 34 -0.42 8.79 12.04
CA LYS A 34 -1.64 9.37 11.44
C LYS A 34 -1.35 10.18 10.16
N LYS A 35 -0.25 10.93 10.13
CA LYS A 35 0.17 11.68 8.93
C LYS A 35 0.59 10.72 7.80
N LEU A 36 1.41 9.72 8.10
CA LEU A 36 1.82 8.68 7.15
C LEU A 36 0.61 7.94 6.57
N LYS A 37 -0.35 7.55 7.40
CA LYS A 37 -1.59 6.89 6.96
C LYS A 37 -2.40 7.76 5.98
N LYS A 38 -2.55 9.06 6.26
CA LYS A 38 -3.25 10.00 5.35
C LYS A 38 -2.51 10.17 4.02
N ILE A 39 -1.19 10.30 4.09
CA ILE A 39 -0.32 10.38 2.92
C ILE A 39 -0.46 9.14 2.05
N LEU A 40 -0.39 7.97 2.66
CA LEU A 40 -0.53 6.68 2.00
C LEU A 40 -1.89 6.52 1.32
N GLN A 41 -2.95 6.92 2.00
CA GLN A 41 -4.28 6.91 1.40
C GLN A 41 -4.32 7.80 0.15
N LYS A 42 -3.79 9.02 0.23
CA LYS A 42 -3.71 9.95 -0.90
C LYS A 42 -2.86 9.40 -2.05
N ALA A 43 -1.73 8.77 -1.72
CA ALA A 43 -0.85 8.11 -2.67
C ALA A 43 -1.55 6.99 -3.42
N ILE A 44 -2.30 6.14 -2.69
CA ILE A 44 -3.10 5.08 -3.28
C ILE A 44 -4.14 5.67 -4.23
N GLU A 45 -4.88 6.70 -3.80
CA GLU A 45 -5.94 7.33 -4.59
C GLU A 45 -5.41 7.99 -5.87
N MET A 46 -4.29 8.71 -5.80
CA MET A 46 -3.75 9.52 -6.89
C MET A 46 -2.78 8.78 -7.82
N GLU A 47 -1.91 7.91 -7.30
CA GLU A 47 -0.84 7.30 -8.10
C GLU A 47 -1.20 5.94 -8.69
N LEU A 48 -2.08 5.19 -8.01
CA LEU A 48 -2.39 3.83 -8.43
C LEU A 48 -3.55 3.82 -9.42
N THR A 49 -3.41 3.03 -10.48
CA THR A 49 -4.55 2.73 -11.35
C THR A 49 -5.55 1.84 -10.61
N GLU A 50 -6.81 1.82 -11.05
CA GLU A 50 -7.83 0.96 -10.45
C GLU A 50 -7.42 -0.52 -10.40
N LYS A 51 -6.72 -1.00 -11.43
CA LYS A 51 -6.21 -2.38 -11.45
C LYS A 51 -5.09 -2.60 -10.42
N GLN A 52 -4.21 -1.63 -10.23
CA GLN A 52 -3.16 -1.66 -9.21
C GLN A 52 -3.77 -1.65 -7.80
N LYS A 53 -4.77 -0.81 -7.54
CA LYS A 53 -5.53 -0.77 -6.28
C LYS A 53 -6.21 -2.11 -6.01
N GLN A 54 -6.91 -2.65 -7.00
CA GLN A 54 -7.60 -3.94 -6.90
C GLN A 54 -6.64 -5.08 -6.51
N ILE A 55 -5.53 -5.21 -7.23
CA ILE A 55 -4.53 -6.26 -6.96
C ILE A 55 -3.88 -6.08 -5.58
N LEU A 56 -3.57 -4.84 -5.20
CA LEU A 56 -2.97 -4.53 -3.91
C LEU A 56 -3.93 -4.85 -2.75
N LEU A 57 -5.22 -4.55 -2.90
CA LEU A 57 -6.26 -4.91 -1.92
C LEU A 57 -6.41 -6.43 -1.80
N MET A 58 -6.53 -7.15 -2.92
CA MET A 58 -6.66 -8.61 -2.89
C MET A 58 -5.42 -9.28 -2.23
N TYR A 59 -4.22 -8.74 -2.47
CA TYR A 59 -3.00 -9.29 -1.91
C TYR A 59 -2.86 -9.02 -0.40
N TYR A 60 -2.99 -7.76 0.01
CA TYR A 60 -2.71 -7.36 1.40
C TYR A 60 -3.91 -7.42 2.34
N TYR A 61 -5.12 -7.20 1.83
CA TYR A 61 -6.33 -7.19 2.66
C TYR A 61 -7.06 -8.53 2.63
N GLU A 62 -7.20 -9.13 1.45
CA GLU A 62 -7.87 -10.42 1.30
C GLU A 62 -6.91 -11.61 1.47
N ASN A 63 -5.62 -11.35 1.73
CA ASN A 63 -4.57 -12.35 1.91
C ASN A 63 -4.46 -13.38 0.76
N LYS A 64 -4.82 -12.97 -0.47
CA LYS A 64 -4.72 -13.84 -1.66
C LYS A 64 -3.30 -13.83 -2.19
N ASN A 65 -2.79 -15.00 -2.56
CA ASN A 65 -1.52 -15.08 -3.28
C ASN A 65 -1.70 -14.67 -4.75
N GLN A 66 -0.59 -14.38 -5.45
CA GLN A 66 -0.63 -13.89 -6.83
C GLN A 66 -1.29 -14.87 -7.82
N ARG A 67 -1.28 -16.18 -7.53
CA ARG A 67 -1.96 -17.19 -8.35
C ARG A 67 -3.48 -17.14 -8.15
N GLN A 68 -3.96 -17.05 -6.91
CA GLN A 68 -5.38 -16.88 -6.61
C GLN A 68 -5.93 -15.60 -7.23
N ILE A 69 -5.19 -14.50 -7.14
CA ILE A 69 -5.54 -13.22 -7.78
C ILE A 69 -5.58 -13.36 -9.31
N ALA A 70 -4.61 -14.07 -9.88
CA ALA A 70 -4.56 -14.30 -11.33
C ALA A 70 -5.79 -15.09 -11.81
N GLU A 71 -6.15 -16.16 -11.10
CA GLU A 71 -7.33 -16.98 -11.38
C GLU A 71 -8.62 -16.14 -11.28
N GLU A 72 -8.79 -15.38 -10.20
CA GLU A 72 -10.01 -14.58 -9.96
C GLU A 72 -10.16 -13.39 -10.90
N LEU A 73 -9.06 -12.76 -11.31
CA LEU A 73 -9.07 -11.67 -12.27
C LEU A 73 -9.01 -12.15 -13.73
N SER A 74 -8.94 -13.47 -13.98
CA SER A 74 -8.72 -14.04 -15.31
C SER A 74 -7.49 -13.42 -16.01
N MET A 75 -6.39 -13.30 -15.26
CA MET A 75 -5.13 -12.69 -15.70
C MET A 75 -3.98 -13.68 -15.58
N ASN A 76 -2.88 -13.43 -16.29
CA ASN A 76 -1.63 -14.15 -16.06
C ASN A 76 -1.01 -13.74 -14.72
N GLN A 77 -0.45 -14.70 -13.98
CA GLN A 77 0.26 -14.43 -12.72
C GLN A 77 1.41 -13.43 -12.88
N SER A 78 2.09 -13.44 -14.04
CA SER A 78 3.13 -12.46 -14.38
C SER A 78 2.58 -11.03 -14.51
N ASN A 79 1.33 -10.87 -14.97
CA ASN A 79 0.66 -9.56 -15.03
C ASN A 79 0.28 -9.08 -13.63
N VAL A 80 -0.21 -9.99 -12.77
CA VAL A 80 -0.49 -9.68 -11.35
C VAL A 80 0.78 -9.21 -10.66
N SER A 81 1.87 -9.97 -10.80
CA SER A 81 3.18 -9.64 -10.22
C SER A 81 3.70 -8.27 -10.67
N ARG A 82 3.63 -7.98 -11.98
CA ARG A 82 4.06 -6.68 -12.53
C ARG A 82 3.23 -5.52 -12.00
N ASN A 83 1.90 -5.69 -11.88
CA ASN A 83 1.02 -4.66 -11.35
C ASN A 83 1.28 -4.41 -9.87
N LEU A 84 1.43 -5.48 -9.07
CA LEU A 84 1.74 -5.38 -7.65
C LEU A 84 3.07 -4.66 -7.42
N ARG A 85 4.13 -5.07 -8.12
CA ARG A 85 5.46 -4.40 -8.04
C ARG A 85 5.44 -2.96 -8.52
N GLN A 86 4.60 -2.61 -9.50
CA GLN A 86 4.44 -1.22 -9.91
C GLN A 86 3.73 -0.39 -8.84
N ALA A 87 2.70 -0.95 -8.22
CA ALA A 87 1.99 -0.30 -7.13
C ALA A 87 2.93 -0.03 -5.95
N GLU A 88 3.66 -1.04 -5.50
CA GLU A 88 4.63 -0.93 -4.41
C GLU A 88 5.72 0.11 -4.69
N ARG A 89 6.27 0.13 -5.91
CA ARG A 89 7.28 1.14 -6.30
C ARG A 89 6.73 2.56 -6.26
N LYS A 90 5.51 2.78 -6.74
CA LYS A 90 4.87 4.12 -6.70
C LYS A 90 4.65 4.59 -5.27
N LEU A 91 4.15 3.70 -4.42
CA LEU A 91 3.92 4.01 -3.01
C LEU A 91 5.24 4.28 -2.28
N LYS A 92 6.28 3.45 -2.51
CA LYS A 92 7.61 3.64 -1.92
C LYS A 92 8.21 5.00 -2.30
N LYS A 93 8.11 5.38 -3.57
CA LYS A 93 8.62 6.67 -4.06
C LYS A 93 7.99 7.86 -3.32
N ILE A 94 6.69 7.78 -3.01
CA ILE A 94 6.03 8.82 -2.22
C ILE A 94 6.56 8.86 -0.79
N ASN A 95 6.81 7.71 -0.18
CA ASN A 95 7.38 7.67 1.16
C ASN A 95 8.79 8.30 1.18
N GLU A 96 9.64 8.00 0.20
CA GLU A 96 10.96 8.63 0.05
C GLU A 96 10.84 10.17 -0.03
N TYR A 97 9.96 10.70 -0.88
CA TYR A 97 9.70 12.15 -0.97
C TYR A 97 9.16 12.79 0.31
N ILE A 98 8.55 12.03 1.21
CA ILE A 98 7.96 12.61 2.41
C ILE A 98 8.92 12.50 3.58
N THR A 99 9.72 11.44 3.61
CA THR A 99 10.77 11.26 4.61
C THR A 99 11.91 12.25 4.38
N ASP A 100 12.26 12.54 3.11
CA ASP A 100 13.33 13.48 2.75
C ASP A 100 12.99 14.96 3.02
N TYR A 101 11.70 15.32 3.06
CA TYR A 101 11.23 16.70 3.26
C TYR A 101 10.62 16.95 4.65
N ALA A 102 10.58 15.91 5.51
CA ALA A 102 10.07 16.00 6.87
C ALA A 102 11.18 16.08 7.94
N LEU A 103 12.41 16.44 7.55
CA LEU A 103 13.54 16.70 8.45
C LEU A 103 13.60 18.18 8.86
#